data_AF-A0AAV1YUY1-F1
#
_entry.id   AF-A0AAV1YUY1-F1
#
_cell.length_a   1.000
_cell.length_b   1.000
_cell.length_c   1.000
_cell.angle_alpha   90.00
_cell.angle_beta   90.00
_cell.angle_gamma   90.00
#
_symmetry.space_group_name_H-M   'P 1'
#
loop_
_entity.id
_entity.type
_entity.pdbx_description
1 polymer ?
#
loop_
_entity_poly.entity_id
_entity_poly.type
_entity_poly.pdbx_seq_one_letter_code
_entity_poly.pdbx_strand_id
1 'polypeptide(L)'
;MSFCFKNLKQSNAFLCQSFLQNPNIQKNFLQDIVLKIKPSELDFDKVSLEVYELDTLCLELLQSLKFITFQDSDESIYIEIKAELLLDFLKDAIIHLSTEKQYESQLSFVLDTLCNSQESLAILLHVLASDADCEIVSEIQDFALNWMLLKLLDEKIGSLAHFLWKQPPLKLRKIARKFSPFSSYYVDGLTQCASSLSPEYENLTKCWKNRVSMTEMSLEYRDILEHFKILLCIEDDLCKTVRTHLSLLMTHETKTSIWHDICSNVLS
;
A
#
# COMPACT_ATOMS: atom_id res chain seq x y z
N MET A 1 24.72 -7.40 15.49
CA MET A 1 24.65 -6.19 14.61
C MET A 1 25.91 -5.31 14.46
N SER A 2 27.10 -5.62 15.03
CA SER A 2 28.22 -4.64 15.14
C SER A 2 29.39 -4.78 14.12
N PHE A 3 29.61 -5.95 13.53
CA PHE A 3 30.87 -6.23 12.82
C PHE A 3 30.91 -5.73 11.35
N CYS A 4 29.81 -5.84 10.60
CA CYS A 4 29.78 -5.38 9.21
C CYS A 4 29.81 -3.85 9.07
N PHE A 5 29.17 -3.12 9.99
CA PHE A 5 29.16 -1.64 9.99
C PHE A 5 30.51 -1.02 10.34
N LYS A 6 31.30 -1.66 11.22
CA LYS A 6 32.67 -1.19 11.53
C LYS A 6 33.56 -1.21 10.29
N ASN A 7 33.38 -2.19 9.41
CA ASN A 7 34.15 -2.30 8.17
C ASN A 7 33.68 -1.30 7.10
N LEU A 8 32.38 -0.99 7.03
CA LEU A 8 31.87 0.08 6.15
C LEU A 8 32.38 1.47 6.54
N LYS A 9 32.52 1.75 7.84
CA LYS A 9 33.17 2.99 8.33
C LYS A 9 34.67 3.07 8.01
N GLN A 10 35.31 1.93 7.77
CA GLN A 10 36.74 1.83 7.40
C GLN A 10 36.96 1.79 5.89
N SER A 11 35.91 1.57 5.08
CA SER A 11 36.00 1.59 3.63
C SER A 11 36.06 3.01 3.05
N ASN A 12 36.76 3.12 1.92
CA ASN A 12 37.04 4.34 1.19
C ASN A 12 35.74 5.12 0.88
N ALA A 13 35.74 6.46 0.95
CA ALA A 13 34.54 7.29 0.77
C ALA A 13 33.78 7.00 -0.53
N PHE A 14 34.52 6.62 -1.58
CA PHE A 14 33.97 6.17 -2.86
C PHE A 14 33.12 4.90 -2.77
N LEU A 15 33.49 3.93 -1.92
CA LEU A 15 32.72 2.71 -1.71
C LEU A 15 31.47 3.00 -0.88
N CYS A 16 31.56 3.86 0.14
CA CYS A 16 30.40 4.33 0.89
C CYS A 16 29.44 5.09 -0.04
N GLN A 17 29.96 5.94 -0.91
CA GLN A 17 29.17 6.67 -1.90
C GLN A 17 28.55 5.74 -2.95
N SER A 18 29.30 4.76 -3.47
CA SER A 18 28.78 3.74 -4.40
C SER A 18 27.70 2.85 -3.76
N PHE A 19 27.86 2.53 -2.48
CA PHE A 19 26.85 1.82 -1.70
C PHE A 19 25.60 2.67 -1.50
N LEU A 20 25.75 3.94 -1.11
CA LEU A 20 24.62 4.87 -0.91
C LEU A 20 23.87 5.18 -2.21
N GLN A 21 24.55 5.19 -3.35
CA GLN A 21 24.00 5.54 -4.67
C GLN A 21 23.45 4.36 -5.46
N ASN A 22 23.67 3.11 -5.03
CA ASN A 22 23.24 1.93 -5.79
C ASN A 22 22.22 1.09 -5.01
N PRO A 23 20.92 1.20 -5.36
CA PRO A 23 19.85 0.45 -4.71
C PRO A 23 20.06 -1.07 -4.74
N ASN A 24 20.61 -1.61 -5.83
CA ASN A 24 20.84 -3.06 -5.97
C ASN A 24 21.96 -3.56 -5.06
N ILE A 25 23.01 -2.75 -4.82
CA ILE A 25 24.07 -3.11 -3.87
C ILE A 25 23.51 -3.11 -2.43
N GLN A 26 22.68 -2.12 -2.09
CA GLN A 26 21.99 -2.08 -0.79
C GLN A 26 21.02 -3.26 -0.62
N LYS A 27 20.28 -3.60 -1.68
CA LYS A 27 19.40 -4.78 -1.72
C LYS A 27 20.20 -6.05 -1.44
N ASN A 28 21.27 -6.33 -2.19
CA ASN A 28 22.06 -7.55 -2.00
C ASN A 28 22.68 -7.61 -0.59
N PHE A 29 23.20 -6.48 -0.09
CA PHE A 29 23.75 -6.41 1.26
C PHE A 29 22.70 -6.66 2.35
N LEU A 30 21.47 -6.15 2.16
CA LEU A 30 20.38 -6.38 3.11
C LEU A 30 19.79 -7.77 2.96
N GLN A 31 19.69 -8.33 1.76
CA GLN A 31 19.36 -9.73 1.54
C GLN A 31 20.37 -10.62 2.29
N ASP A 32 21.67 -10.33 2.22
CA ASP A 32 22.68 -11.05 2.99
C ASP A 32 22.53 -10.89 4.51
N ILE A 33 21.97 -9.79 4.98
CA ILE A 33 21.64 -9.58 6.41
C ILE A 33 20.37 -10.37 6.77
N VAL A 34 19.31 -10.28 5.96
CA VAL A 34 18.05 -11.00 6.15
C VAL A 34 18.29 -12.51 6.12
N LEU A 35 19.06 -13.03 5.17
CA LEU A 35 19.48 -14.43 5.10
C LEU A 35 20.31 -14.90 6.31
N LYS A 36 20.89 -13.97 7.09
CA LYS A 36 21.55 -14.27 8.36
C LYS A 36 20.60 -14.19 9.55
N ILE A 37 19.52 -13.41 9.44
CA ILE A 37 18.38 -13.41 10.36
C ILE A 37 17.50 -14.58 9.95
N LYS A 38 17.97 -15.82 10.14
CA LYS A 38 17.23 -17.02 9.71
C LYS A 38 16.08 -17.31 10.67
N PRO A 39 14.81 -17.10 10.28
CA PRO A 39 13.68 -17.54 11.10
C PRO A 39 13.68 -19.07 11.21
N SER A 40 14.21 -19.76 10.19
CA SER A 40 14.32 -21.22 10.10
C SER A 40 15.24 -21.90 11.10
N GLU A 41 16.07 -21.15 11.84
CA GLU A 41 16.93 -21.69 12.90
C GLU A 41 16.28 -21.60 14.29
N LEU A 42 15.06 -21.05 14.37
CA LEU A 42 14.24 -21.08 15.58
C LEU A 42 13.54 -22.45 15.68
N ASP A 43 13.57 -23.05 16.87
CA ASP A 43 12.93 -24.34 17.17
C ASP A 43 11.51 -24.07 17.71
N PHE A 44 10.48 -24.24 16.88
CA PHE A 44 9.10 -23.81 17.14
C PHE A 44 8.23 -24.81 17.92
N ASP A 45 8.85 -25.84 18.52
CA ASP A 45 8.16 -26.87 19.30
C ASP A 45 7.90 -26.46 20.78
N LYS A 46 8.25 -25.24 21.21
CA LYS A 46 8.13 -24.70 22.59
C LYS A 46 7.45 -23.32 22.68
N VAL A 47 6.27 -23.21 22.07
CA VAL A 47 5.09 -22.31 22.17
C VAL A 47 5.09 -20.99 23.02
N SER A 48 5.94 -20.73 24.03
CA SER A 48 5.81 -19.52 24.88
C SER A 48 6.95 -18.50 24.84
N LEU A 49 8.15 -18.86 24.37
CA LEU A 49 9.29 -17.94 24.21
C LEU A 49 9.46 -17.44 22.76
N GLU A 50 8.83 -18.11 21.80
CA GLU A 50 9.12 -18.01 20.36
C GLU A 50 8.47 -16.80 19.67
N VAL A 51 7.29 -16.37 20.11
CA VAL A 51 6.63 -15.17 19.58
C VAL A 51 7.48 -13.92 19.88
N TYR A 52 8.11 -13.86 21.06
CA TYR A 52 8.97 -12.75 21.45
C TYR A 52 10.27 -12.70 20.63
N GLU A 53 10.83 -13.86 20.28
CA GLU A 53 12.02 -13.95 19.42
C GLU A 53 11.71 -13.51 17.99
N LEU A 54 10.56 -13.94 17.44
CA LEU A 54 10.13 -13.50 16.11
C LEU A 54 9.77 -12.01 16.06
N ASP A 55 9.12 -11.48 17.09
CA ASP A 55 8.88 -10.04 17.25
C ASP A 55 10.20 -9.24 17.29
N THR A 56 11.21 -9.78 17.97
CA THR A 56 12.56 -9.18 18.00
C THR A 56 13.18 -9.19 16.61
N LEU A 57 13.13 -10.30 15.87
CA LEU A 57 13.64 -10.37 14.50
C LEU A 57 12.88 -9.42 13.56
N CYS A 58 11.56 -9.32 13.69
CA CYS A 58 10.75 -8.34 12.96
C CYS A 58 11.22 -6.91 13.26
N LEU A 59 11.48 -6.56 14.52
CA LEU A 59 12.00 -5.25 14.91
C LEU A 59 13.40 -5.01 14.33
N GLU A 60 14.28 -6.01 14.33
CA GLU A 60 15.61 -5.91 13.72
C GLU A 60 15.55 -5.72 12.20
N LEU A 61 14.63 -6.41 11.51
CA LEU A 61 14.35 -6.21 10.09
C LEU A 61 13.85 -4.78 9.84
N LEU A 62 12.84 -4.34 10.59
CA LEU A 62 12.27 -2.99 10.42
C LEU A 62 13.30 -1.90 10.70
N GLN A 63 14.22 -2.12 11.66
CA GLN A 63 15.37 -1.25 11.85
C GLN A 63 16.33 -1.33 10.67
N SER A 64 16.61 -2.52 10.14
CA SER A 64 17.47 -2.76 8.98
C SER A 64 16.95 -2.05 7.71
N LEU A 65 15.64 -2.06 7.49
CA LEU A 65 14.98 -1.37 6.37
C LEU A 65 15.10 0.16 6.47
N LYS A 66 15.25 0.74 7.67
CA LYS A 66 15.52 2.18 7.85
C LYS A 66 16.91 2.60 7.36
N PHE A 67 17.86 1.66 7.22
CA PHE A 67 19.22 1.98 6.74
C PHE A 67 19.30 2.17 5.23
N ILE A 68 18.33 1.67 4.46
CA ILE A 68 18.17 2.08 3.07
C ILE A 68 17.75 3.55 3.10
N THR A 69 18.69 4.41 2.72
CA THR A 69 18.55 5.87 2.76
C THR A 69 18.61 6.42 1.36
N PHE A 70 17.76 7.42 1.12
CA PHE A 70 17.63 8.08 -0.16
C PHE A 70 18.82 9.03 -0.38
N GLN A 71 19.51 8.90 -1.51
CA GLN A 71 20.27 10.00 -2.09
C GLN A 71 19.78 10.24 -3.51
N ASP A 72 19.27 11.45 -3.75
CA ASP A 72 18.96 12.06 -5.05
C ASP A 72 18.55 11.05 -6.15
N SER A 73 17.27 10.64 -6.16
CA SER A 73 16.36 10.74 -7.33
C SER A 73 15.33 9.62 -7.53
N ASP A 74 15.26 8.54 -6.73
CA ASP A 74 14.21 7.53 -6.97
C ASP A 74 13.65 6.84 -5.71
N GLU A 75 12.86 7.59 -4.94
CA GLU A 75 12.15 7.11 -3.74
C GLU A 75 11.32 5.84 -4.01
N SER A 76 10.77 5.71 -5.22
CA SER A 76 9.99 4.58 -5.69
C SER A 76 10.76 3.25 -5.62
N ILE A 77 11.99 3.22 -6.13
CA ILE A 77 12.80 2.00 -6.21
C ILE A 77 13.15 1.48 -4.81
N TYR A 78 13.43 2.38 -3.86
CA TYR A 78 13.74 1.96 -2.50
C TYR A 78 12.51 1.43 -1.76
N ILE A 79 11.32 1.98 -2.00
CA ILE A 79 10.07 1.43 -1.46
C ILE A 79 9.81 0.03 -2.01
N GLU A 80 10.05 -0.18 -3.31
CA GLU A 80 9.95 -1.49 -3.96
C GLU A 80 10.90 -2.51 -3.32
N ILE A 81 12.18 -2.17 -3.18
CA ILE A 81 13.17 -3.04 -2.52
C ILE A 81 12.77 -3.37 -1.07
N LYS A 82 12.27 -2.37 -0.31
CA LYS A 82 11.83 -2.60 1.07
C LYS A 82 10.61 -3.53 1.13
N ALA A 83 9.69 -3.41 0.19
CA ALA A 83 8.52 -4.27 0.09
C ALA A 83 8.89 -5.70 -0.28
N GLU A 84 9.80 -5.89 -1.22
CA GLU A 84 10.35 -7.21 -1.57
C GLU A 84 11.03 -7.88 -0.37
N LEU A 85 11.93 -7.16 0.31
CA LEU A 85 12.64 -7.68 1.49
C LEU A 85 11.68 -8.05 2.63
N LEU A 86 10.64 -7.25 2.83
CA LEU A 86 9.60 -7.54 3.82
C LEU A 86 8.82 -8.80 3.45
N LEU A 87 8.43 -8.95 2.18
CA LEU A 87 7.73 -10.13 1.70
C LEU A 87 8.58 -11.38 1.83
N ASP A 88 9.85 -11.34 1.43
CA ASP A 88 10.76 -12.48 1.53
C ASP A 88 10.93 -12.93 3.00
N PHE A 89 11.11 -11.98 3.92
CA PHE A 89 11.19 -12.29 5.33
C PHE A 89 9.90 -12.88 5.88
N LEU A 90 8.75 -12.32 5.53
CA LEU A 90 7.45 -12.81 5.99
C LEU A 90 7.15 -14.21 5.44
N LYS A 91 7.49 -14.47 4.18
CA LYS A 91 7.39 -15.81 3.57
C LYS A 91 8.15 -16.84 4.40
N ASP A 92 9.41 -16.55 4.71
CA ASP A 92 10.25 -17.45 5.50
C ASP A 92 9.72 -17.61 6.93
N ALA A 93 9.31 -16.52 7.58
CA ALA A 93 8.79 -16.56 8.94
C ALA A 93 7.51 -17.40 9.07
N ILE A 94 6.58 -17.25 8.11
CA ILE A 94 5.25 -17.88 8.17
C ILE A 94 5.31 -19.39 7.99
N ILE A 95 6.24 -19.91 7.18
CA ILE A 95 6.44 -21.36 7.00
C ILE A 95 6.67 -22.07 8.34
N HIS A 96 7.21 -21.34 9.32
CA HIS A 96 7.53 -21.88 10.62
C HIS A 96 6.47 -21.64 11.70
N LEU A 97 5.37 -20.95 11.37
CA LEU A 97 4.25 -20.76 12.28
C LEU A 97 3.30 -21.96 12.18
N SER A 98 3.15 -22.68 13.30
CA SER A 98 2.42 -23.96 13.32
C SER A 98 0.90 -23.81 13.49
N THR A 99 0.41 -22.59 13.78
CA THR A 99 -1.02 -22.33 13.98
C THR A 99 -1.47 -21.02 13.32
N GLU A 100 -2.72 -21.00 12.85
CA GLU A 100 -3.40 -19.81 12.29
C GLU A 100 -3.36 -18.62 13.26
N LYS A 101 -3.53 -18.86 14.57
CA LYS A 101 -3.47 -17.82 15.59
C LYS A 101 -2.09 -17.16 15.70
N GLN A 102 -1.01 -17.93 15.56
CA GLN A 102 0.35 -17.37 15.56
C GLN A 102 0.60 -16.56 14.28
N TYR A 103 0.12 -17.06 13.14
CA TYR A 103 0.16 -16.35 11.86
C TYR A 103 -0.50 -14.96 11.95
N GLU A 104 -1.75 -14.90 12.40
CA GLU A 104 -2.50 -13.64 12.51
C GLU A 104 -1.85 -12.68 13.52
N SER A 105 -1.38 -13.20 14.66
CA SER A 105 -0.71 -12.39 15.68
C SER A 105 0.58 -11.76 15.14
N GLN A 106 1.38 -12.53 14.42
CA GLN A 106 2.66 -12.04 13.90
C GLN A 106 2.48 -11.00 12.81
N LEU A 107 1.58 -11.26 11.86
CA LEU A 107 1.30 -10.31 10.80
C LEU A 107 0.67 -9.03 11.34
N SER A 108 -0.22 -9.13 12.32
CA SER A 108 -0.76 -7.95 13.01
C SER A 108 0.35 -7.12 13.65
N PHE A 109 1.27 -7.75 14.38
CA PHE A 109 2.41 -7.06 15.01
C PHE A 109 3.28 -6.33 13.98
N VAL A 110 3.63 -7.00 12.87
CA VAL A 110 4.44 -6.40 11.81
C VAL A 110 3.72 -5.22 11.16
N LEU A 111 2.44 -5.37 10.83
CA LEU A 111 1.63 -4.32 10.20
C LEU A 111 1.39 -3.12 11.12
N ASP A 112 1.08 -3.36 12.40
CA ASP A 112 0.94 -2.31 13.42
C ASP A 112 2.27 -1.55 13.60
N THR A 113 3.41 -2.25 13.56
CA THR A 113 4.73 -1.62 13.69
C THR A 113 5.10 -0.83 12.43
N LEU A 114 4.76 -1.35 11.25
CA LEU A 114 4.96 -0.66 9.97
C LEU A 114 4.16 0.64 9.95
N CYS A 115 2.87 0.65 10.29
CA CYS A 115 1.98 1.78 10.03
C CYS A 115 2.20 3.07 10.86
N ASN A 116 3.36 3.20 11.50
CA ASN A 116 3.78 4.41 12.24
C ASN A 116 4.37 5.52 11.35
N SER A 117 4.56 5.29 10.04
CA SER A 117 5.10 6.31 9.12
C SER A 117 4.52 6.21 7.70
N GLN A 118 4.55 7.31 6.95
CA GLN A 118 4.14 7.35 5.54
C GLN A 118 4.97 6.40 4.66
N GLU A 119 6.27 6.29 4.94
CA GLU A 119 7.17 5.38 4.23
C GLU A 119 6.71 3.94 4.36
N SER A 120 6.38 3.50 5.58
CA SER A 120 5.92 2.14 5.81
C SER A 120 4.56 1.85 5.21
N LEU A 121 3.66 2.85 5.18
CA LEU A 121 2.41 2.73 4.41
C LEU A 121 2.69 2.60 2.92
N ALA A 122 3.72 3.28 2.40
CA ALA A 122 4.13 3.15 1.01
C ALA A 122 4.62 1.73 0.68
N ILE A 123 5.39 1.14 1.61
CA ILE A 123 5.85 -0.26 1.56
C ILE A 123 4.64 -1.20 1.53
N LEU A 124 3.69 -1.06 2.46
CA LEU A 124 2.48 -1.87 2.52
C LEU A 124 1.68 -1.82 1.21
N LEU A 125 1.45 -0.63 0.67
CA LEU A 125 0.74 -0.49 -0.61
C LEU A 125 1.53 -1.05 -1.80
N HIS A 126 2.87 -1.07 -1.72
CA HIS A 126 3.69 -1.72 -2.73
C HIS A 126 3.58 -3.25 -2.63
N VAL A 127 3.61 -3.80 -1.40
CA VAL A 127 3.34 -5.22 -1.14
C VAL A 127 1.99 -5.63 -1.74
N LEU A 128 0.92 -4.88 -1.50
CA LEU A 128 -0.40 -5.17 -2.04
C LEU A 128 -0.48 -5.06 -3.58
N ALA A 129 0.28 -4.14 -4.18
CA ALA A 129 0.29 -3.92 -5.63
C ALA A 129 1.18 -4.90 -6.40
N SER A 130 2.06 -5.64 -5.71
CA SER A 130 2.96 -6.62 -6.31
C SER A 130 2.23 -7.90 -6.72
N ASP A 131 2.74 -8.58 -7.75
CA ASP A 131 2.23 -9.87 -8.16
C ASP A 131 2.63 -10.94 -7.13
N ALA A 132 1.71 -11.87 -6.82
CA ALA A 132 2.01 -12.98 -5.93
C ALA A 132 2.73 -14.09 -6.73
N ASP A 133 3.90 -14.49 -6.28
CA ASP A 133 4.69 -15.57 -6.88
C ASP A 133 4.40 -16.95 -6.26
N CYS A 134 3.78 -16.98 -5.07
CA CYS A 134 3.33 -18.20 -4.40
C CYS A 134 2.08 -17.97 -3.54
N GLU A 135 1.46 -19.06 -3.08
CA GLU A 135 0.25 -19.04 -2.24
C GLU A 135 0.48 -18.28 -0.92
N ILE A 136 1.63 -18.47 -0.27
CA ILE A 136 1.99 -17.77 0.98
C ILE A 136 1.97 -16.25 0.80
N VAL A 137 2.45 -15.74 -0.35
CA VAL A 137 2.39 -14.30 -0.63
C VAL A 137 0.96 -13.82 -0.81
N SER A 138 0.11 -14.61 -1.46
CA SER A 138 -1.31 -14.29 -1.59
C SER A 138 -1.96 -14.19 -0.21
N GLU A 139 -1.69 -15.13 0.70
CA GLU A 139 -2.22 -15.12 2.07
C GLU A 139 -1.74 -13.91 2.87
N ILE A 140 -0.44 -13.56 2.78
CA ILE A 140 0.11 -12.36 3.42
C ILE A 140 -0.59 -11.11 2.91
N GLN A 141 -0.80 -11.01 1.60
CA GLN A 141 -1.43 -9.85 0.99
C GLN A 141 -2.92 -9.75 1.32
N ASP A 142 -3.65 -10.87 1.35
CA ASP A 142 -5.05 -10.91 1.78
C ASP A 142 -5.19 -10.47 3.24
N PHE A 143 -4.31 -10.96 4.12
CA PHE A 143 -4.28 -10.53 5.52
C PHE A 143 -3.96 -9.03 5.63
N ALA A 144 -2.91 -8.57 4.94
CA ALA A 144 -2.49 -7.17 4.94
C ALA A 144 -3.59 -6.23 4.43
N LEU A 145 -4.35 -6.66 3.41
CA LEU A 145 -5.48 -5.91 2.91
C LEU A 145 -6.60 -5.83 3.95
N ASN A 146 -7.02 -6.96 4.52
CA ASN A 146 -8.09 -7.00 5.50
C ASN A 146 -7.75 -6.13 6.72
N TRP A 147 -6.51 -6.23 7.20
CA TRP A 147 -6.00 -5.38 8.26
C TRP A 147 -6.09 -3.90 7.88
N MET A 148 -5.67 -3.52 6.66
CA MET A 148 -5.73 -2.12 6.19
C MET A 148 -7.17 -1.61 6.10
N LEU A 149 -8.10 -2.41 5.56
CA LEU A 149 -9.51 -2.04 5.46
C LEU A 149 -10.16 -1.89 6.84
N LEU A 150 -9.83 -2.75 7.81
CA LEU A 150 -10.29 -2.62 9.19
C LEU A 150 -9.77 -1.33 9.84
N LYS A 151 -8.48 -1.01 9.67
CA LYS A 151 -7.93 0.27 10.17
C LYS A 151 -8.60 1.48 9.52
N LEU A 152 -8.91 1.42 8.23
CA LEU A 152 -9.64 2.48 7.53
C LEU A 152 -11.09 2.66 8.04
N LEU A 153 -11.71 1.61 8.58
CA LEU A 153 -13.02 1.67 9.21
C LEU A 153 -12.96 2.21 10.65
N ASP A 154 -11.94 1.81 11.41
CA ASP A 154 -11.74 2.21 12.81
C ASP A 154 -11.26 3.65 12.95
N GLU A 155 -10.42 4.12 12.02
CA GLU A 155 -9.98 5.51 11.98
C GLU A 155 -11.10 6.39 11.40
N LYS A 156 -11.72 7.24 12.23
CA LYS A 156 -12.70 8.27 11.82
C LYS A 156 -12.08 9.40 10.98
N ILE A 157 -11.34 9.06 9.92
CA ILE A 157 -10.47 9.89 9.08
C ILE A 157 -9.09 10.05 9.72
N GLY A 158 -8.30 9.00 9.57
CA GLY A 158 -6.91 8.99 9.99
C GLY A 158 -5.95 9.16 8.83
N SER A 159 -4.68 9.35 9.20
CA SER A 159 -3.55 9.56 8.30
C SER A 159 -3.44 8.52 7.18
N LEU A 160 -3.98 7.31 7.39
CA LEU A 160 -4.01 6.22 6.43
C LEU A 160 -4.88 6.52 5.20
N ALA A 161 -6.11 7.01 5.41
CA ALA A 161 -7.00 7.37 4.31
C ALA A 161 -6.39 8.48 3.45
N HIS A 162 -5.90 9.55 4.09
CA HIS A 162 -5.23 10.65 3.38
C HIS A 162 -4.00 10.17 2.59
N PHE A 163 -3.22 9.26 3.16
CA PHE A 163 -2.07 8.70 2.49
C PHE A 163 -2.46 7.84 1.28
N LEU A 164 -3.50 7.01 1.41
CA LEU A 164 -4.01 6.14 0.36
C LEU A 164 -4.48 6.95 -0.85
N TRP A 165 -5.27 7.99 -0.62
CA TRP A 165 -5.84 8.82 -1.69
C TRP A 165 -4.82 9.77 -2.35
N LYS A 166 -3.63 9.92 -1.76
CA LYS A 166 -2.49 10.58 -2.40
C LYS A 166 -1.69 9.66 -3.34
N GLN A 167 -1.96 8.35 -3.34
CA GLN A 167 -1.24 7.44 -4.20
C GLN A 167 -1.65 7.59 -5.66
N PRO A 168 -0.75 7.26 -6.61
CA PRO A 168 -1.08 7.24 -8.03
C PRO A 168 -2.29 6.33 -8.31
N PRO A 169 -3.29 6.78 -9.10
CA PRO A 169 -4.48 5.99 -9.42
C PRO A 169 -4.15 4.62 -10.02
N LEU A 170 -3.06 4.52 -10.80
CA LEU A 170 -2.58 3.27 -11.37
C LEU A 170 -2.19 2.24 -10.30
N LYS A 171 -1.58 2.69 -9.20
CA LYS A 171 -1.20 1.80 -8.08
C LYS A 171 -2.45 1.28 -7.37
N LEU A 172 -3.42 2.17 -7.09
CA LEU A 172 -4.69 1.79 -6.48
C LEU A 172 -5.51 0.85 -7.37
N ARG A 173 -5.49 1.06 -8.70
CA ARG A 173 -6.12 0.16 -9.68
C ARG A 173 -5.51 -1.24 -9.63
N LYS A 174 -4.18 -1.38 -9.53
CA LYS A 174 -3.53 -2.69 -9.41
C LYS A 174 -4.05 -3.46 -8.20
N ILE A 175 -4.17 -2.78 -7.05
CA ILE A 175 -4.72 -3.36 -5.82
C ILE A 175 -6.20 -3.73 -6.03
N ALA A 176 -7.02 -2.82 -6.56
CA ALA A 176 -8.45 -3.06 -6.81
C ALA A 176 -8.72 -4.23 -7.77
N ARG A 177 -7.87 -4.39 -8.78
CA ARG A 177 -7.97 -5.52 -9.73
C ARG A 177 -7.73 -6.86 -9.02
N LYS A 178 -6.82 -6.88 -8.05
CA LYS A 178 -6.44 -8.08 -7.32
C LYS A 178 -7.42 -8.42 -6.20
N PHE A 179 -7.93 -7.41 -5.52
CA PHE A 179 -8.75 -7.60 -4.33
C PHE A 179 -10.14 -6.95 -4.49
N SER A 180 -11.15 -7.79 -4.65
CA SER A 180 -12.55 -7.34 -4.73
C SER A 180 -13.00 -6.48 -3.53
N PRO A 181 -12.64 -6.79 -2.27
CA PRO A 181 -13.02 -5.94 -1.13
C PRO A 181 -12.46 -4.52 -1.25
N PHE A 182 -11.22 -4.38 -1.72
CA PHE A 182 -10.61 -3.07 -1.95
C PHE A 182 -11.27 -2.34 -3.12
N SER A 183 -11.62 -3.05 -4.20
CA SER A 183 -12.35 -2.47 -5.33
C SER A 183 -13.64 -1.82 -4.87
N SER A 184 -14.44 -2.49 -4.04
CA SER A 184 -15.68 -1.93 -3.50
C SER A 184 -15.41 -0.68 -2.68
N TYR A 185 -14.49 -0.75 -1.70
CA TYR A 185 -14.10 0.40 -0.88
C TYR A 185 -13.68 1.61 -1.74
N TYR A 186 -12.85 1.36 -2.76
CA TYR A 186 -12.30 2.40 -3.61
C TYR A 186 -13.36 3.06 -4.50
N VAL A 187 -14.24 2.28 -5.12
CA VAL A 187 -15.34 2.80 -5.94
C VAL A 187 -16.37 3.54 -5.09
N ASP A 188 -16.70 3.03 -3.91
CA ASP A 188 -17.63 3.69 -2.98
C ASP A 188 -17.04 5.01 -2.47
N GLY A 189 -15.74 5.05 -2.15
CA GLY A 189 -15.04 6.28 -1.76
C GLY A 189 -15.06 7.34 -2.86
N LEU A 190 -14.81 6.95 -4.12
CA LEU A 190 -14.95 7.87 -5.27
C LEU A 190 -16.40 8.34 -5.43
N THR A 191 -17.37 7.45 -5.19
CA THR A 191 -18.80 7.77 -5.26
C THR A 191 -19.21 8.80 -4.23
N GLN A 192 -18.72 8.65 -3.00
CA GLN A 192 -18.94 9.60 -1.92
C GLN A 192 -18.26 10.95 -2.21
N CYS A 193 -17.00 10.94 -2.67
CA CYS A 193 -16.30 12.17 -3.05
C CYS A 193 -17.00 12.93 -4.16
N ALA A 194 -17.51 12.24 -5.18
CA ALA A 194 -18.27 12.88 -6.24
C ALA A 194 -19.59 13.47 -5.72
N SER A 195 -20.29 12.74 -4.86
CA SER A 195 -21.58 13.15 -4.30
C SER A 195 -21.48 14.36 -3.37
N SER A 196 -20.31 14.60 -2.75
CA SER A 196 -20.05 15.76 -1.90
C SER A 196 -19.78 17.04 -2.69
N LEU A 197 -19.54 16.95 -4.00
CA LEU A 197 -19.39 18.11 -4.87
C LEU A 197 -20.74 18.80 -5.11
N SER A 198 -20.68 20.12 -5.33
CA SER A 198 -21.81 20.94 -5.74
C SER A 198 -21.45 21.75 -7.00
N PRO A 199 -22.42 21.99 -7.88
CA PRO A 199 -22.17 22.81 -9.06
C PRO A 199 -22.06 24.28 -8.65
N GLU A 200 -20.94 24.89 -9.01
CA GLU A 200 -20.72 26.33 -8.95
C GLU A 200 -20.58 26.88 -10.37
N TYR A 201 -20.86 28.18 -10.55
CA TYR A 201 -20.71 28.85 -11.83
C TYR A 201 -19.67 29.96 -11.69
N GLU A 202 -18.50 29.75 -12.27
CA GLU A 202 -17.44 30.75 -12.36
C GLU A 202 -17.37 31.26 -13.80
N ASN A 203 -17.52 32.57 -14.01
CA ASN A 203 -17.48 33.18 -15.35
C ASN A 203 -18.37 32.46 -16.39
N LEU A 204 -19.60 32.10 -16.00
CA LEU A 204 -20.59 31.36 -16.82
C LEU A 204 -20.19 29.91 -17.18
N THR A 205 -19.11 29.38 -16.61
CA THR A 205 -18.69 27.98 -16.77
C THR A 205 -19.06 27.19 -15.53
N LYS A 206 -19.75 26.05 -15.71
CA LYS A 206 -20.08 25.12 -14.61
C LYS A 206 -18.79 24.44 -14.13
N CYS A 207 -18.49 24.54 -12.84
CA CYS A 207 -17.43 23.81 -12.18
C CYS A 207 -17.98 23.04 -10.98
N TRP A 208 -17.32 21.94 -10.62
CA TRP A 208 -17.69 21.14 -9.45
C TRP A 208 -16.73 21.45 -8.31
N LYS A 209 -17.27 21.92 -7.19
CA LYS A 209 -16.48 22.24 -6.00
C LYS A 209 -16.98 21.50 -4.77
N ASN A 210 -16.06 21.24 -3.85
CA ASN A 210 -16.38 20.62 -2.57
C ASN A 210 -17.31 21.54 -1.78
N ARG A 211 -18.43 21.00 -1.30
CA ARG A 211 -19.21 21.67 -0.26
C ARG A 211 -18.30 21.81 0.95
N VAL A 212 -18.23 23.01 1.53
CA VAL A 212 -17.42 23.27 2.73
C VAL A 212 -17.90 22.33 3.85
N SER A 213 -17.20 21.21 4.03
CA SER A 213 -17.44 20.22 5.08
C SER A 213 -16.10 19.86 5.70
N MET A 214 -16.05 19.95 7.03
CA MET A 214 -14.86 19.82 7.88
C MET A 214 -14.49 18.37 8.22
N THR A 215 -15.16 17.37 7.65
CA THR A 215 -15.12 16.02 8.22
C THR A 215 -15.16 14.89 7.20
N GLU A 216 -14.81 15.06 5.93
CA GLU A 216 -14.72 13.93 4.98
C GLU A 216 -13.49 14.08 4.07
N MET A 217 -12.94 12.94 3.65
CA MET A 217 -11.93 12.88 2.59
C MET A 217 -12.53 13.54 1.34
N SER A 218 -11.87 14.59 0.86
CA SER A 218 -12.33 15.37 -0.28
C SER A 218 -11.33 15.28 -1.41
N LEU A 219 -11.83 14.94 -2.59
CA LEU A 219 -11.07 14.96 -3.84
C LEU A 219 -11.59 16.09 -4.72
N GLU A 220 -10.71 16.68 -5.50
CA GLU A 220 -11.14 17.59 -6.55
C GLU A 220 -11.80 16.80 -7.69
N TYR A 221 -12.74 17.44 -8.39
CA TYR A 221 -13.42 16.82 -9.54
C TYR A 221 -12.46 16.22 -10.57
N ARG A 222 -11.35 16.91 -10.84
CA ARG A 222 -10.30 16.45 -11.76
C ARG A 222 -9.69 15.12 -11.30
N ASP A 223 -9.39 14.99 -10.00
CA ASP A 223 -8.75 13.79 -9.47
C ASP A 223 -9.72 12.61 -9.53
N ILE A 224 -10.99 12.83 -9.18
CA ILE A 224 -12.06 11.82 -9.32
C ILE A 224 -12.17 11.32 -10.76
N LEU A 225 -12.15 12.23 -11.75
CA LEU A 225 -12.16 11.84 -13.16
C LEU A 225 -10.95 10.99 -13.53
N GLU A 226 -9.75 11.37 -13.07
CA GLU A 226 -8.53 10.62 -13.36
C GLU A 226 -8.59 9.21 -12.77
N HIS A 227 -9.06 9.07 -11.53
CA HIS A 227 -9.26 7.76 -10.90
C HIS A 227 -10.23 6.88 -11.69
N PHE A 228 -11.38 7.42 -12.14
CA PHE A 228 -12.31 6.66 -12.97
C PHE A 228 -11.75 6.30 -14.35
N LYS A 229 -11.03 7.22 -15.02
CA LYS A 229 -10.36 6.92 -16.30
C LYS A 229 -9.37 5.77 -16.15
N ILE A 230 -8.58 5.78 -15.09
CA ILE A 230 -7.61 4.72 -14.82
C ILE A 230 -8.30 3.39 -14.45
N LEU A 231 -9.40 3.41 -13.69
CA LEU A 231 -10.19 2.19 -13.45
C LEU A 231 -10.68 1.55 -14.75
N LEU A 232 -11.04 2.38 -15.74
CA LEU A 232 -11.62 1.97 -17.02
C LEU A 232 -10.59 1.77 -18.16
N CYS A 233 -9.30 2.01 -17.92
CA CYS A 233 -8.30 2.07 -19.00
C CYS A 233 -7.91 0.69 -19.60
N ILE A 234 -8.19 -0.41 -18.90
CA ILE A 234 -7.94 -1.78 -19.36
C ILE A 234 -9.25 -2.54 -19.28
N GLU A 235 -9.63 -3.23 -20.37
CA GLU A 235 -10.90 -3.95 -20.49
C GLU A 235 -10.86 -5.32 -19.78
N ASP A 236 -10.76 -5.28 -18.45
CA ASP A 236 -10.82 -6.42 -17.53
C ASP A 236 -12.15 -6.47 -16.73
N ASP A 237 -12.29 -7.44 -15.84
CA ASP A 237 -13.51 -7.60 -15.04
C ASP A 237 -13.75 -6.46 -14.04
N LEU A 238 -12.67 -5.82 -13.57
CA LEU A 238 -12.75 -4.58 -12.78
C LEU A 238 -13.41 -3.47 -13.62
N CYS A 239 -12.93 -3.27 -14.86
CA CYS A 239 -13.53 -2.29 -15.77
C CYS A 239 -15.02 -2.56 -16.03
N LYS A 240 -15.41 -3.82 -16.29
CA LYS A 240 -16.83 -4.18 -16.49
C LYS A 240 -17.69 -3.86 -15.26
N THR A 241 -17.16 -4.17 -14.07
CA THR A 241 -17.84 -3.90 -12.80
C THR A 241 -18.04 -2.40 -12.59
N VAL A 242 -16.99 -1.60 -12.82
CA VAL A 242 -17.04 -0.14 -12.69
C VAL A 242 -17.98 0.48 -13.74
N ARG A 243 -17.97 0.02 -15.00
CA ARG A 243 -18.92 0.50 -16.02
C ARG A 243 -20.37 0.22 -15.62
N THR A 244 -20.64 -0.95 -15.07
CA THR A 244 -21.98 -1.33 -14.60
C THR A 244 -22.41 -0.43 -13.45
N HIS A 245 -21.53 -0.19 -12.47
CA HIS A 245 -21.78 0.71 -11.35
C HIS A 245 -22.08 2.15 -11.81
N LEU A 246 -21.25 2.71 -12.69
CA LEU A 246 -21.46 4.06 -13.25
C LEU A 246 -22.77 4.16 -14.04
N SER A 247 -23.14 3.11 -14.79
CA SER A 247 -24.41 3.06 -15.51
C SER A 247 -25.61 3.06 -14.55
N LEU A 248 -25.50 2.33 -13.43
CA LEU A 248 -26.52 2.31 -12.38
C LEU A 248 -26.68 3.67 -11.69
N LEU A 249 -25.57 4.38 -11.44
CA LEU A 249 -25.61 5.73 -10.89
C LEU A 249 -26.34 6.71 -11.82
N MET A 250 -26.19 6.59 -13.14
CA MET A 250 -26.91 7.46 -14.08
C MET A 250 -28.42 7.20 -14.14
N THR A 251 -28.88 5.98 -13.89
CA THR A 251 -30.29 5.60 -14.12
C THR A 251 -31.32 6.38 -13.31
N HIS A 252 -30.91 7.01 -12.20
CA HIS A 252 -31.79 7.76 -11.29
C HIS A 252 -31.47 9.25 -11.19
N GLU A 253 -30.55 9.74 -12.03
CA GLU A 253 -29.98 11.09 -11.91
C GLU A 253 -30.56 12.09 -12.91
N THR A 254 -30.60 13.35 -12.51
CA THR A 254 -31.04 14.45 -13.39
C THR A 254 -29.91 14.87 -14.32
N LYS A 255 -30.20 15.43 -15.51
CA LYS A 255 -29.18 15.91 -16.48
C LYS A 255 -28.15 16.89 -15.91
N THR A 256 -28.44 17.54 -14.78
CA THR A 256 -27.55 18.47 -14.08
C THR A 256 -26.61 17.81 -13.07
N SER A 257 -26.78 16.50 -12.84
CA SER A 257 -26.01 15.68 -11.92
C SER A 257 -24.54 15.57 -12.30
N ILE A 258 -23.68 15.39 -11.30
CA ILE A 258 -22.25 15.13 -11.50
C ILE A 258 -22.02 13.82 -12.25
N TRP A 259 -22.92 12.85 -12.10
CA TRP A 259 -22.79 11.53 -12.71
C TRP A 259 -22.90 11.58 -14.24
N HIS A 260 -23.71 12.49 -14.78
CA HIS A 260 -23.73 12.73 -16.22
C HIS A 260 -22.40 13.29 -16.72
N ASP A 261 -21.85 14.28 -16.02
CA ASP A 261 -20.58 14.90 -16.40
C ASP A 261 -19.43 13.87 -16.29
N ILE A 262 -19.34 13.11 -15.20
CA ILE A 262 -18.35 12.04 -15.03
C ILE A 262 -18.49 11.00 -16.15
N CYS A 263 -19.67 10.41 -16.31
CA CYS A 263 -19.87 9.34 -17.30
C CYS A 263 -19.58 9.81 -18.73
N SER A 264 -19.95 11.04 -19.09
CA SER A 264 -19.65 11.61 -20.41
C SER A 264 -18.15 11.79 -20.68
N ASN A 265 -17.32 11.91 -19.63
CA ASN A 265 -15.88 12.11 -19.75
C ASN A 265 -15.06 10.81 -19.64
N VAL A 266 -15.65 9.74 -19.09
CA VAL A 266 -14.92 8.49 -18.81
C VAL A 266 -15.47 7.27 -19.56
N LEU A 267 -16.69 7.33 -20.08
CA LEU A 267 -17.31 6.25 -20.88
C LEU A 267 -17.37 6.56 -22.39
N SER A 268 -16.99 7.77 -22.80
CA SER A 268 -16.88 8.19 -24.20
C SER A 268 -15.61 7.64 -24.86
#